data_AF-A0A950RQH9-F1
#
_entry.id   AF-A0A950RQH9-F1
#
_cell.length_a   1.000
_cell.length_b   1.000
_cell.length_c   1.000
_cell.angle_alpha   90.00
_cell.angle_beta   90.00
_cell.angle_gamma   90.00
#
_symmetry.space_group_name_H-M   'P 1'
#
loop_
_entity.id
_entity.type
_entity.pdbx_description
1 polymer ?
#
loop_
_entity_poly.entity_id
_entity_poly.type
_entity_poly.pdbx_seq_one_letter_code
_entity_poly.pdbx_strand_id
1 'polypeptide(L)' 'MNSANEERFAVYIRFDPNHGETHNQAVEQPLAICSTYQEAKLLRRQLQGGSTGEYVIRFLGPTGGGD' A
#
# COMPACT_ATOMS: atom_id res chain seq x y z
N MET A 1 -22.61 -8.44 20.05
CA MET A 1 -21.20 -7.98 20.00
C MET A 1 -20.54 -8.70 18.84
N ASN A 2 -20.21 -8.00 17.74
CA ASN A 2 -19.09 -8.30 16.84
C ASN A 2 -19.30 -7.55 15.52
N SER A 3 -18.85 -6.30 15.50
CA SER A 3 -18.55 -5.60 14.25
C SER A 3 -17.30 -4.78 14.49
N ALA A 4 -16.24 -5.46 14.94
CA ALA A 4 -14.90 -4.98 14.70
C ALA A 4 -14.74 -5.03 13.19
N ASN A 5 -15.10 -3.93 12.53
CA ASN A 5 -14.77 -3.68 11.14
C ASN A 5 -13.29 -4.02 10.99
N GLU A 6 -12.96 -5.09 10.28
CA GLU A 6 -11.58 -5.51 10.12
C GLU A 6 -10.86 -4.44 9.31
N GLU A 7 -10.24 -3.50 10.02
CA GLU A 7 -9.41 -2.43 9.50
C GLU A 7 -8.18 -3.04 8.84
N ARG A 8 -8.34 -3.54 7.62
CA ARG A 8 -7.25 -4.11 6.84
C ARG A 8 -6.54 -2.99 6.10
N PHE A 9 -5.22 -3.04 6.03
CA PHE A 9 -4.39 -2.09 5.30
C PHE A 9 -3.56 -2.88 4.29
N ALA A 10 -3.63 -2.56 3.01
CA ALA A 10 -2.76 -3.16 2.01
C ALA A 10 -1.60 -2.23 1.66
N VAL A 11 -0.40 -2.78 1.64
CA VAL A 11 0.80 -2.14 1.12
C VAL A 11 0.90 -2.51 -0.36
N TYR A 12 0.95 -1.50 -1.22
CA TYR A 12 1.17 -1.61 -2.65
C TYR A 12 2.58 -1.15 -2.99
N ILE A 13 3.19 -1.80 -3.96
CA ILE A 13 4.40 -1.32 -4.61
C ILE A 13 4.02 -0.74 -5.97
N ARG A 14 4.50 0.47 -6.27
CA ARG A 14 4.47 1.07 -7.59
C ARG A 14 5.81 0.75 -8.24
N PHE A 15 5.76 -0.14 -9.22
CA PHE A 15 6.90 -0.35 -10.09
C PHE A 15 6.75 0.60 -11.28
N ASP A 16 7.75 1.45 -11.49
CA ASP A 16 7.83 2.31 -12.67
C ASP A 16 8.91 1.73 -13.60
N PRO A 17 8.53 0.81 -14.53
CA PRO A 17 9.49 0.14 -15.40
C PRO A 17 10.14 1.12 -16.41
N ASN A 18 9.52 2.27 -16.64
CA ASN A 18 10.03 3.34 -17.47
C ASN A 18 10.23 4.58 -16.60
N HIS A 19 11.39 4.65 -15.93
CA HIS A 19 11.85 5.79 -15.12
C HIS A 19 12.13 7.05 -15.99
N GLY A 20 11.20 7.36 -16.90
CA GLY A 20 11.28 8.29 -18.02
C GLY A 20 9.89 8.85 -18.29
N GLU A 21 9.56 9.91 -17.55
CA GLU A 21 8.63 10.99 -17.92
C GLU A 21 7.14 10.66 -18.12
N THR A 22 6.70 9.39 -18.15
CA THR A 22 5.27 9.06 -18.31
C THR A 22 4.76 8.23 -17.13
N HIS A 23 4.43 8.92 -16.03
CA HIS A 23 3.77 8.41 -14.81
C HIS A 23 2.41 7.70 -15.01
N ASN A 24 2.03 7.38 -16.24
CA ASN A 24 0.69 6.91 -16.61
C ASN A 24 0.56 5.37 -16.63
N GLN A 25 1.66 4.63 -16.42
CA GLN A 25 1.66 3.15 -16.40
C GLN A 25 2.34 2.57 -15.16
N ALA A 26 2.41 3.33 -14.05
CA ALA A 26 2.88 2.79 -12.79
C ALA A 26 1.97 1.62 -12.37
N VAL A 27 2.51 0.41 -12.39
CA VAL A 27 1.76 -0.79 -12.02
C VAL A 27 1.77 -0.87 -10.49
N GLU A 28 0.61 -0.67 -9.88
CA GLU A 28 0.38 -0.91 -8.46
C GLU A 28 0.16 -2.41 -8.23
N GLN A 29 1.05 -3.06 -7.48
CA GLN A 29 0.88 -4.46 -7.09
C GLN A 29 0.72 -4.57 -5.58
N PRO A 30 -0.30 -5.33 -5.08
CA PRO A 30 -0.45 -5.58 -3.66
C PRO A 30 0.69 -6.47 -3.19
N LEU A 31 1.43 -6.00 -2.19
CA LEU A 31 2.61 -6.67 -1.67
C LEU A 31 2.31 -7.39 -0.35
N ALA A 32 1.54 -6.76 0.54
CA ALA A 32 1.12 -7.36 1.80
C ALA A 32 -0.19 -6.74 2.31
N ILE A 33 -0.94 -7.51 3.10
CA ILE A 33 -2.09 -7.03 3.86
C ILE A 33 -1.72 -7.08 5.35
N CYS A 34 -1.93 -5.97 6.04
CA CYS A 34 -1.68 -5.77 7.45
C CYS A 34 -3.01 -5.54 8.18
N SER A 35 -3.08 -5.98 9.43
CA SER A 35 -4.25 -5.75 10.28
C SER A 35 -4.22 -4.37 10.96
N THR A 36 -3.08 -3.67 10.89
CA THR A 36 -2.92 -2.33 11.44
C THR A 36 -2.10 -1.42 10.54
N TYR A 37 -2.33 -0.12 10.64
CA TYR A 37 -1.55 0.89 9.92
C TYR A 37 -0.09 0.94 10.37
N GLN A 38 0.19 0.63 11.64
CA GLN A 38 1.55 0.60 12.17
C GLN A 38 2.38 -0.50 11.51
N GLU A 39 1.82 -1.69 11.33
CA GLU A 39 2.47 -2.79 10.58
C GLU A 39 2.75 -2.38 9.14
N ALA A 40 1.76 -1.80 8.45
CA ALA A 40 1.94 -1.33 7.08
C ALA A 40 3.07 -0.27 6.95
N LYS A 41 3.19 0.64 7.93
CA LYS A 41 4.27 1.63 8.01
C LYS A 41 5.64 1.00 8.24
N LEU A 42 5.73 0.02 9.13
CA LEU A 42 6.98 -0.70 9.39
C LEU A 42 7.45 -1.42 8.13
N LEU A 43 6.52 -2.09 7.45
CA LEU A 43 6.78 -2.82 6.20
C LEU A 43 7.24 -1.87 5.09
N ARG A 44 6.54 -0.75 4.88
CA ARG A 44 6.99 0.33 3.98
C ARG A 44 8.40 0.81 4.31
N ARG A 45 8.72 1.05 5.58
CA ARG A 45 10.03 1.56 6.00
C ARG A 45 11.15 0.54 5.76
N GLN A 46 10.88 -0.75 6.01
CA GLN A 46 11.84 -1.82 5.72
C GLN A 46 12.09 -1.94 4.22
N LEU A 47 11.04 -1.84 3.40
CA LEU A 47 11.13 -1.99 1.95
C LEU A 47 11.78 -0.77 1.25
N GLN A 48 11.55 0.44 1.77
CA GLN A 48 12.23 1.65 1.30
C GLN A 48 13.76 1.61 1.53
N GLY A 49 14.24 0.82 2.48
CA GLY A 49 15.67 0.68 2.75
C GLY A 49 16.43 -0.15 1.72
N GLY A 50 15.75 -0.89 0.83
CA GLY A 50 16.39 -1.90 -0.01
C GLY A 50 16.05 -1.90 -1.51
N SER A 51 15.09 -1.11 -2.01
CA SER A 51 14.69 -1.18 -3.43
C SER A 51 14.12 0.11 -4.03
N THR A 52 14.33 0.24 -5.34
CA THR A 52 13.91 1.26 -6.32
C THR A 52 12.42 1.19 -6.65
N GLY A 53 11.54 1.44 -5.67
CA GLY A 53 10.10 1.47 -5.90
C GLY A 53 9.39 2.43 -4.93
N GLU A 54 8.28 3.01 -5.37
CA GLU A 54 7.42 3.81 -4.49
C GLU A 54 6.44 2.88 -3.78
N TYR A 55 6.34 2.99 -2.45
CA TYR A 55 5.45 2.14 -1.64
C TYR A 55 4.28 2.96 -1.10
N VAL A 56 3.07 2.47 -1.33
CA VAL A 56 1.82 3.13 -0.96
C VAL A 56 1.04 2.25 0.00
N ILE A 57 0.49 2.84 1.06
CA ILE A 57 -0.39 2.13 2.00
C ILE A 57 -1.82 2.56 1.70
N ARG A 58 -2.72 1.61 1.42
CA ARG A 58 -4.16 1.87 1.27
C ARG A 58 -4.95 1.15 2.35
N PHE A 59 -5.97 1.83 2.85
CA PHE A 59 -6.96 1.23 3.74
C PHE A 59 -7.94 0.38 2.92
N LEU A 60 -8.18 -0.85 3.37
CA LEU A 60 -9.09 -1.84 2.78
C LEU A 60 -10.33 -2.08 3.66
N GLY A 61 -10.63 -1.18 4.60
CA GLY A 61 -11.82 -1.33 5.43
C GLY A 61 -13.14 -1.14 4.66
N PRO A 62 -14.28 -1.53 5.28
CA PRO A 62 -15.60 -1.56 4.63
C PRO A 62 -16.11 -0.19 4.17
N THR A 63 -15.52 0.90 4.67
CA THR A 63 -15.74 2.26 4.18
C THR A 63 -14.56 2.66 3.30
N GLY A 64 -14.59 2.25 2.04
CA GLY A 64 -13.81 2.90 0.98
C GLY A 64 -14.24 4.36 0.91
N GLY A 65 -13.59 5.22 1.71
CA GLY A 65 -13.87 6.64 1.79
C GLY A 65 -13.56 7.33 0.47
N GLY A 66 -14.61 7.82 -0.18
CA GLY A 66 -14.56 8.79 -1.25
C GLY A 66 -15.87 9.58 -1.22
N ASP A 67 -15.81 10.80 -0.70
CA ASP A 67 -16.68 11.91 -1.13
C ASP A 67 -15.85 12.74 -2.11
#